data_AF-A0AB38SG39-F1
#
_entry.id   AF-A0AB38SG39-F1
#
_cell.length_a   1.000
_cell.length_b   1.000
_cell.length_c   1.000
_cell.angle_alpha   90.00
_cell.angle_beta   90.00
_cell.angle_gamma   90.00
#
_symmetry.space_group_name_H-M   'P 1'
#
loop_
_entity.id
_entity.type
_entity.pdbx_description
1 polymer ?
#
loop_
_entity_poly.entity_id
_entity_poly.type
_entity_poly.pdbx_seq_one_letter_code
_entity_poly.pdbx_strand_id
1 'polypeptide(L)'
;MKKKPDYAAETEFFRDECTKFRGIVQHATTVGNAIGVRDVDEIRGYASWLFVRACVMSKTIENTFNPLPTGFGNAQWLDHASITILCRALIECISVMLYIGDVDIPADEWDCRKRLFILHELVNRTSFLKSIAFKFDTDLKDQQMEYATKMVAENTFFQTLPEKRRKKLLEGNDMYIEGRHEAMLTFEWGDQLTRGMYKYLSNQAHSLPMAFSRTAQNDLYANDSAGAKVTAGFGIEFARKALGRGCVHMLYLFPDTELSIDEIVATALKTTYAPVKRATASTD
;
A
#
# COMPACT_ATOMS: atom_id res chain seq x y z
N MET A 1 15.62 -8.47 -34.22
CA MET A 1 16.74 -7.76 -33.54
C MET A 1 16.30 -7.45 -32.12
N LYS A 2 17.00 -7.95 -31.09
CA LYS A 2 16.78 -7.48 -29.71
C LYS A 2 17.24 -6.02 -29.64
N LYS A 3 16.36 -5.10 -29.26
CA LYS A 3 16.73 -3.71 -28.97
C LYS A 3 17.79 -3.75 -27.86
N LYS A 4 18.99 -3.22 -28.10
CA LYS A 4 20.00 -3.13 -27.04
C LYS A 4 19.43 -2.26 -25.91
N PRO A 5 19.70 -2.59 -24.63
CA PRO A 5 19.32 -1.74 -23.52
C PRO A 5 19.85 -0.32 -23.73
N ASP A 6 19.02 0.68 -23.48
CA ASP A 6 19.45 2.08 -23.46
C ASP A 6 19.85 2.41 -22.02
N TYR A 7 21.08 2.02 -21.68
CA TYR A 7 21.63 2.15 -20.34
C TYR A 7 21.53 3.58 -19.78
N ALA A 8 21.62 4.59 -20.66
CA ALA A 8 21.51 5.99 -20.28
C ALA A 8 20.07 6.32 -19.87
N ALA A 9 19.09 6.00 -20.72
CA ALA A 9 17.68 6.23 -20.43
C ALA A 9 17.19 5.44 -19.21
N GLU A 10 17.64 4.19 -19.05
CA GLU A 10 17.29 3.33 -17.91
C GLU A 10 17.86 3.87 -16.58
N THR A 11 19.08 4.41 -16.63
CA THR A 11 19.71 5.05 -15.46
C THR A 11 19.04 6.38 -15.13
N GLU A 12 18.68 7.16 -16.15
CA GLU A 12 17.96 8.42 -15.99
C GLU A 12 16.57 8.18 -15.38
N PHE A 13 15.82 7.20 -15.88
CA PHE A 13 14.52 6.81 -15.35
C PHE A 13 14.58 6.48 -13.85
N PHE A 14 15.52 5.62 -13.44
CA PHE A 14 15.68 5.28 -12.03
C PHE A 14 16.05 6.49 -11.17
N ARG A 15 16.97 7.35 -11.63
CA ARG A 15 17.38 8.56 -10.92
C ARG A 15 16.24 9.55 -10.77
N ASP A 16 15.46 9.72 -11.83
CA ASP A 16 14.29 10.60 -11.86
C ASP A 16 13.21 10.10 -10.88
N GLU A 17 12.88 8.81 -10.91
CA GLU A 17 11.91 8.24 -9.96
C GLU A 17 12.42 8.28 -8.51
N CYS A 18 13.72 8.07 -8.25
CA CYS A 18 14.29 8.28 -6.92
C CYS A 18 14.13 9.74 -6.45
N THR A 19 14.35 10.70 -7.35
CA THR A 19 14.26 12.14 -7.05
C THR A 19 12.82 12.53 -6.75
N LYS A 20 11.87 12.13 -7.60
CA LYS A 20 10.44 12.35 -7.37
C LYS A 20 9.95 11.64 -6.11
N PHE A 21 10.46 10.44 -5.82
CA PHE A 21 10.10 9.71 -4.61
C PHE A 21 10.55 10.45 -3.35
N ARG A 22 11.80 10.95 -3.31
CA ARG A 22 12.26 11.80 -2.19
C ARG A 22 11.37 13.03 -1.98
N GLY A 23 10.97 13.69 -3.07
CA GLY A 23 10.04 14.82 -3.00
C GLY A 23 8.71 14.44 -2.34
N ILE A 24 8.08 13.32 -2.75
CA ILE A 24 6.81 12.90 -2.12
C ILE A 24 6.99 12.43 -0.67
N VAL A 25 8.13 11.85 -0.31
CA VAL A 25 8.44 11.47 1.08
C VAL A 25 8.51 12.71 1.98
N GLN A 26 9.12 13.79 1.51
CA GLN A 26 9.17 15.06 2.23
C GLN A 26 7.76 15.65 2.41
N HIS A 27 6.94 15.64 1.36
CA HIS A 27 5.56 16.08 1.46
C HIS A 27 4.74 15.21 2.42
N ALA A 28 4.85 13.88 2.33
CA ALA A 28 4.15 12.95 3.21
C ALA A 28 4.54 13.15 4.68
N THR A 29 5.82 13.38 4.95
CA THR A 29 6.33 13.71 6.30
C THR A 29 5.76 15.02 6.80
N THR A 30 5.68 16.04 5.94
CA THR A 30 5.09 17.35 6.27
C THR A 30 3.61 17.21 6.63
N VAL A 31 2.83 16.51 5.80
CA VAL A 31 1.41 16.23 6.05
C VAL A 31 1.24 15.43 7.35
N GLY A 32 2.03 14.38 7.53
CA GLY A 32 1.94 13.51 8.71
C GLY A 32 2.26 14.26 10.02
N ASN A 33 3.27 15.11 10.01
CA ASN A 33 3.63 15.93 11.18
C ASN A 33 2.59 17.02 11.48
N ALA A 34 2.00 17.62 10.45
CA ALA A 34 0.98 18.66 10.61
C ALA A 34 -0.33 18.09 11.19
N ILE A 35 -0.66 16.84 10.84
CA ILE A 35 -1.78 16.12 11.47
C ILE A 35 -1.41 15.74 12.91
N GLY A 36 -0.24 15.14 13.13
CA GLY A 36 0.23 14.80 14.47
C GLY A 36 -0.70 13.82 15.22
N VAL A 37 -0.52 13.72 16.54
CA VAL A 37 -1.41 12.94 17.42
C VAL A 37 -2.56 13.83 17.85
N ARG A 38 -3.76 13.57 17.31
CA ARG A 38 -4.99 14.29 17.65
C ARG A 38 -6.06 13.30 18.11
N ASP A 39 -6.94 13.77 19.00
CA ASP A 39 -8.16 13.05 19.33
C ASP A 39 -9.16 13.23 18.16
N VAL A 40 -9.52 12.12 17.53
CA VAL A 40 -10.27 12.07 16.27
C VAL A 40 -11.20 10.87 16.28
N ASP A 41 -12.22 10.88 15.41
CA ASP A 41 -13.07 9.71 15.21
C ASP A 41 -12.28 8.49 14.68
N GLU A 42 -12.88 7.32 14.77
CA GLU A 42 -12.24 6.05 14.41
C GLU A 42 -11.76 6.01 12.95
N ILE A 43 -12.50 6.60 11.98
CA ILE A 43 -12.13 6.59 10.56
C ILE A 43 -10.80 7.31 10.38
N ARG A 44 -10.73 8.54 10.92
CA ARG A 44 -9.54 9.38 10.93
C ARG A 44 -8.39 8.77 11.73
N GLY A 45 -8.69 8.08 12.82
CA GLY A 45 -7.72 7.36 13.64
C GLY A 45 -7.02 6.23 12.86
N TYR A 46 -7.79 5.33 12.24
CA TYR A 46 -7.25 4.24 11.42
C TYR A 46 -6.42 4.77 10.25
N ALA A 47 -6.93 5.79 9.54
CA ALA A 47 -6.20 6.42 8.44
C ALA A 47 -4.85 7.00 8.90
N SER A 48 -4.83 7.68 10.04
CA SER A 48 -3.61 8.29 10.59
C SER A 48 -2.55 7.26 10.97
N TRP A 49 -2.90 6.16 11.64
CA TRP A 49 -1.92 5.11 11.98
C TRP A 49 -1.33 4.44 10.74
N LEU A 50 -2.16 4.15 9.74
CA LEU A 50 -1.69 3.58 8.47
C LEU A 50 -0.84 4.57 7.68
N PHE A 51 -1.16 5.87 7.74
CA PHE A 51 -0.36 6.90 7.10
C PHE A 51 1.02 7.09 7.77
N VAL A 52 1.08 7.07 9.10
CA VAL A 52 2.35 7.08 9.84
C VAL A 52 3.22 5.87 9.43
N ARG A 53 2.61 4.68 9.37
CA ARG A 53 3.29 3.47 8.89
C ARG A 53 3.80 3.66 7.45
N ALA A 54 3.00 4.24 6.56
CA ALA A 54 3.40 4.53 5.19
C ALA A 54 4.58 5.52 5.11
N CYS A 55 4.61 6.54 5.96
CA CYS A 55 5.73 7.50 6.04
C CYS A 55 7.03 6.82 6.50
N VAL A 56 6.97 5.92 7.49
CA VAL A 56 8.15 5.17 7.95
C VAL A 56 8.64 4.20 6.87
N MET A 57 7.72 3.49 6.21
CA MET A 57 8.05 2.61 5.08
C MET A 57 8.70 3.38 3.93
N SER A 58 8.19 4.56 3.60
CA SER A 58 8.72 5.36 2.50
C SER A 58 10.12 5.88 2.79
N LYS A 59 10.42 6.29 4.04
CA LYS A 59 11.80 6.62 4.43
C LYS A 59 12.74 5.41 4.37
N THR A 60 12.23 4.22 4.68
CA THR A 60 13.00 2.98 4.55
C THR A 60 13.33 2.68 3.08
N ILE A 61 12.37 2.86 2.16
CA ILE A 61 12.59 2.74 0.71
C ILE A 61 13.65 3.75 0.23
N GLU A 62 13.60 5.00 0.69
CA GLU A 62 14.60 6.00 0.31
C GLU A 62 16.02 5.59 0.69
N ASN A 63 16.19 4.96 1.86
CA ASN A 63 17.49 4.52 2.36
C ASN A 63 18.09 3.36 1.54
N THR A 64 17.28 2.64 0.74
CA THR A 64 17.75 1.53 -0.10
C THR A 64 18.14 1.93 -1.52
N PHE A 65 18.04 3.22 -1.88
CA PHE A 65 18.40 3.69 -3.22
C PHE A 65 19.90 3.63 -3.52
N ASN A 66 20.74 3.55 -2.49
CA ASN A 66 22.18 3.44 -2.67
C ASN A 66 22.59 1.98 -2.88
N PRO A 67 23.39 1.67 -3.92
CA PRO A 67 23.96 0.35 -4.11
C PRO A 67 24.77 -0.12 -2.89
N LEU A 68 24.66 -1.41 -2.57
CA LEU A 68 25.36 -2.05 -1.48
C LEU A 68 26.76 -2.49 -1.93
N PRO A 69 27.82 -2.23 -1.14
CA PRO A 69 29.15 -2.74 -1.43
C PRO A 69 29.17 -4.26 -1.31
N THR A 70 29.82 -4.93 -2.25
CA THR A 70 29.95 -6.40 -2.23
C THR A 70 31.09 -6.89 -1.32
N GLY A 71 32.00 -5.99 -0.91
CA GLY A 71 33.25 -6.36 -0.23
C GLY A 71 34.34 -6.91 -1.16
N PHE A 72 34.05 -7.05 -2.46
CA PHE A 72 34.99 -7.54 -3.48
C PHE A 72 35.31 -6.44 -4.51
N GLY A 73 36.47 -5.80 -4.34
CA GLY A 73 36.89 -4.68 -5.19
C GLY A 73 35.92 -3.50 -5.12
N ASN A 74 35.66 -2.86 -6.26
CA ASN A 74 34.75 -1.71 -6.37
C ASN A 74 33.33 -2.11 -6.79
N ALA A 75 32.99 -3.41 -6.76
CA ALA A 75 31.68 -3.88 -7.20
C ALA A 75 30.59 -3.52 -6.19
N GLN A 76 29.49 -2.97 -6.69
CA GLN A 76 28.30 -2.64 -5.91
C GLN A 76 27.04 -3.22 -6.56
N TRP A 77 26.05 -3.60 -5.74
CA TRP A 77 24.77 -4.14 -6.20
C TRP A 77 23.62 -3.26 -5.75
N LEU A 78 22.74 -2.91 -6.68
CA LEU A 78 21.46 -2.32 -6.33
C LEU A 78 20.51 -3.45 -5.90
N ASP A 79 20.03 -3.40 -4.66
CA ASP A 79 19.06 -4.35 -4.11
C ASP A 79 17.63 -4.05 -4.62
N HIS A 80 17.46 -4.24 -5.93
CA HIS A 80 16.20 -4.02 -6.63
C HIS A 80 15.07 -4.90 -6.10
N ALA A 81 15.38 -6.12 -5.65
CA ALA A 81 14.42 -7.03 -5.05
C ALA A 81 13.85 -6.42 -3.76
N SER A 82 14.68 -6.06 -2.78
CA SER A 82 14.19 -5.46 -1.54
C SER A 82 13.47 -4.13 -1.78
N ILE A 83 13.96 -3.28 -2.70
CA ILE A 83 13.27 -2.03 -3.09
C ILE A 83 11.84 -2.34 -3.55
N THR A 84 11.66 -3.27 -4.48
CA THR A 84 10.32 -3.61 -5.03
C THR A 84 9.41 -4.25 -3.99
N ILE A 85 9.95 -5.05 -3.06
CA ILE A 85 9.19 -5.65 -1.96
C ILE A 85 8.66 -4.58 -1.00
N LEU A 86 9.52 -3.64 -0.62
CA LEU A 86 9.12 -2.51 0.24
C LEU A 86 8.11 -1.61 -0.47
N CYS A 87 8.28 -1.35 -1.77
CA CYS A 87 7.33 -0.61 -2.59
C CYS A 87 5.95 -1.28 -2.60
N ARG A 88 5.89 -2.62 -2.77
CA ARG A 88 4.65 -3.40 -2.68
C ARG A 88 3.97 -3.23 -1.33
N ALA A 89 4.73 -3.36 -0.24
CA ALA A 89 4.22 -3.21 1.12
C ALA A 89 3.64 -1.80 1.36
N LEU A 90 4.31 -0.76 0.84
CA LEU A 90 3.81 0.62 0.92
C LEU A 90 2.50 0.79 0.14
N ILE A 91 2.42 0.26 -1.09
CA ILE A 91 1.20 0.30 -1.91
C ILE A 91 0.03 -0.40 -1.21
N GLU A 92 0.26 -1.60 -0.65
CA GLU A 92 -0.75 -2.33 0.12
C GLU A 92 -1.17 -1.55 1.37
N CYS A 93 -0.23 -0.95 2.10
CA CYS A 93 -0.51 -0.12 3.27
C CYS A 93 -1.44 1.05 2.93
N ILE A 94 -1.15 1.78 1.84
CA ILE A 94 -2.01 2.86 1.38
C ILE A 94 -3.37 2.32 0.91
N SER A 95 -3.42 1.18 0.22
CA SER A 95 -4.70 0.59 -0.21
C SER A 95 -5.62 0.28 0.98
N VAL A 96 -5.07 -0.28 2.06
CA VAL A 96 -5.81 -0.50 3.32
C VAL A 96 -6.26 0.83 3.91
N MET A 97 -5.38 1.83 3.94
CA MET A 97 -5.68 3.16 4.46
C MET A 97 -6.86 3.81 3.73
N LEU A 98 -6.86 3.77 2.40
CA LEU A 98 -7.96 4.30 1.59
C LEU A 98 -9.25 3.48 1.78
N TYR A 99 -9.14 2.17 2.01
CA TYR A 99 -10.30 1.31 2.21
C TYR A 99 -11.00 1.53 3.57
N ILE A 100 -10.24 1.64 4.66
CA ILE A 100 -10.81 1.79 6.01
C ILE A 100 -11.01 3.27 6.41
N GLY A 101 -10.26 4.18 5.79
CA GLY A 101 -10.29 5.62 6.04
C GLY A 101 -11.23 6.40 5.14
N ASP A 102 -12.19 5.75 4.48
CA ASP A 102 -13.15 6.39 3.57
C ASP A 102 -14.30 7.04 4.36
N VAL A 103 -14.43 8.36 4.29
CA VAL A 103 -15.51 9.12 4.96
C VAL A 103 -16.73 9.34 4.05
N ASP A 104 -16.63 8.97 2.76
CA ASP A 104 -17.69 9.21 1.78
C ASP A 104 -18.63 8.00 1.61
N ILE A 105 -18.45 6.95 2.41
CA ILE A 105 -19.29 5.75 2.40
C ILE A 105 -20.34 5.77 3.51
N PRO A 106 -21.47 5.05 3.34
CA PRO A 106 -22.47 4.93 4.39
C PRO A 106 -21.88 4.37 5.69
N ALA A 107 -22.32 4.89 6.83
CA ALA A 107 -21.82 4.48 8.14
C ALA A 107 -21.96 2.97 8.41
N ASP A 108 -23.04 2.35 7.93
CA ASP A 108 -23.27 0.91 8.06
C ASP A 108 -22.30 0.07 7.21
N GLU A 109 -21.96 0.55 6.01
CA GLU A 109 -20.91 -0.06 5.19
C GLU A 109 -19.55 0.07 5.89
N TRP A 110 -19.22 1.25 6.41
CA TRP A 110 -17.96 1.47 7.13
C TRP A 110 -17.85 0.57 8.37
N ASP A 111 -18.92 0.45 9.15
CA ASP A 111 -18.99 -0.45 10.29
C ASP A 111 -18.79 -1.92 9.86
N CYS A 112 -19.36 -2.34 8.73
CA CYS A 112 -19.07 -3.64 8.12
C CYS A 112 -17.58 -3.81 7.81
N ARG A 113 -16.94 -2.82 7.16
CA ARG A 113 -15.48 -2.85 6.84
C ARG A 113 -14.65 -3.02 8.11
N LYS A 114 -14.96 -2.26 9.16
CA LYS A 114 -14.28 -2.34 10.46
C LYS A 114 -14.42 -3.72 11.10
N ARG A 115 -15.63 -4.28 11.14
CA ARG A 115 -15.89 -5.60 11.73
C ARG A 115 -15.16 -6.71 10.97
N LEU A 116 -15.13 -6.63 9.64
CA LEU A 116 -14.34 -7.56 8.80
C LEU A 116 -12.85 -7.42 9.05
N PHE A 117 -12.35 -6.19 9.21
CA PHE A 117 -10.95 -5.94 9.57
C PHE A 117 -10.58 -6.61 10.90
N ILE A 118 -11.43 -6.47 11.94
CA ILE A 118 -11.23 -7.10 13.25
C ILE A 118 -11.30 -8.62 13.15
N LEU A 119 -12.31 -9.17 12.45
CA LEU A 119 -12.43 -10.62 12.26
C LEU A 119 -11.19 -11.20 11.56
N HIS A 120 -10.74 -10.54 10.48
CA HIS A 120 -9.55 -10.95 9.74
C HIS A 120 -8.30 -10.95 10.62
N GLU A 121 -8.14 -9.91 11.42
CA GLU A 121 -7.04 -9.77 12.38
C GLU A 121 -7.05 -10.93 13.39
N LEU A 122 -8.20 -11.20 14.04
CA LEU A 122 -8.35 -12.26 15.03
C LEU A 122 -8.09 -13.67 14.45
N VAL A 123 -8.60 -13.95 13.24
CA VAL A 123 -8.35 -15.23 12.55
C VAL A 123 -6.86 -15.42 12.28
N ASN A 124 -6.20 -14.41 11.72
CA ASN A 124 -4.78 -14.50 11.38
C ASN A 124 -3.88 -14.57 12.62
N ARG A 125 -4.17 -13.75 13.65
CA ARG A 125 -3.42 -13.79 14.92
C ARG A 125 -3.58 -15.14 15.60
N THR A 126 -4.80 -15.67 15.67
CA THR A 126 -5.06 -17.00 16.22
C THR A 126 -4.28 -18.07 15.49
N SER A 127 -4.35 -18.07 14.15
CA SER A 127 -3.66 -19.03 13.30
C SER A 127 -2.15 -18.98 13.55
N PHE A 128 -1.57 -17.77 13.55
CA PHE A 128 -0.15 -17.54 13.81
C PHE A 128 0.28 -18.04 15.20
N LEU A 129 -0.42 -17.63 16.26
CA LEU A 129 -0.09 -18.01 17.65
C LEU A 129 -0.18 -19.53 17.85
N LYS A 130 -1.16 -20.18 17.22
CA LYS A 130 -1.29 -21.64 17.21
C LYS A 130 -0.10 -22.29 16.51
N SER A 131 0.33 -21.78 15.34
CA SER A 131 1.46 -22.32 14.59
C SER A 131 2.79 -22.25 15.34
N ILE A 132 2.98 -21.26 16.21
CA ILE A 132 4.19 -21.13 17.04
C ILE A 132 4.03 -21.75 18.44
N ALA A 133 2.97 -22.52 18.69
CA ALA A 133 2.65 -23.14 19.98
C ALA A 133 2.65 -22.16 21.17
N PHE A 134 2.27 -20.90 20.94
CA PHE A 134 2.14 -19.91 22.00
C PHE A 134 0.96 -20.29 22.91
N LYS A 135 1.15 -20.24 24.23
CA LYS A 135 0.09 -20.50 25.21
C LYS A 135 -0.68 -19.22 25.47
N PHE A 136 -1.96 -19.22 25.13
CA PHE A 136 -2.90 -18.14 25.39
C PHE A 136 -4.21 -18.73 25.92
N ASP A 137 -5.05 -17.88 26.51
CA ASP A 137 -6.38 -18.26 26.99
C ASP A 137 -7.27 -18.66 25.80
N THR A 138 -7.53 -19.96 25.67
CA THR A 138 -8.31 -20.51 24.56
C THR A 138 -9.78 -20.10 24.62
N ASP A 139 -10.32 -19.97 25.83
CA ASP A 139 -11.74 -19.70 26.05
C ASP A 139 -12.04 -18.24 25.72
N LEU A 140 -11.19 -17.31 26.21
CA LEU A 140 -11.29 -15.90 25.84
C LEU A 140 -11.16 -15.70 24.33
N LYS A 141 -10.25 -16.43 23.70
CA LYS A 141 -10.02 -16.35 22.25
C LYS A 141 -11.21 -16.90 21.45
N ASP A 142 -11.81 -18.01 21.87
CA ASP A 142 -13.00 -18.56 21.21
C ASP A 142 -14.21 -17.62 21.38
N GLN A 143 -14.38 -17.00 22.55
CA GLN A 143 -15.40 -15.98 22.78
C GLN A 143 -15.20 -14.74 21.88
N GLN A 144 -13.96 -14.25 21.74
CA GLN A 144 -13.64 -13.12 20.86
C GLN A 144 -13.94 -13.46 19.39
N MET A 145 -13.60 -14.67 18.95
CA MET A 145 -13.87 -15.15 17.59
C MET A 145 -15.37 -15.28 17.30
N GLU A 146 -16.12 -15.89 18.22
CA GLU A 146 -17.58 -16.04 18.10
C GLU A 146 -18.26 -14.67 18.07
N TYR A 147 -17.87 -13.76 18.98
CA TYR A 147 -18.39 -12.41 19.01
C TYR A 147 -18.10 -11.65 17.72
N ALA A 148 -16.85 -11.63 17.23
CA ALA A 148 -16.49 -10.93 16.00
C ALA A 148 -17.26 -11.48 14.79
N THR A 149 -17.39 -12.80 14.68
CA THR A 149 -18.14 -13.45 13.60
C THR A 149 -19.62 -13.08 13.64
N LYS A 150 -20.22 -13.12 14.83
CA LYS A 150 -21.62 -12.70 15.06
C LYS A 150 -21.84 -11.25 14.67
N MET A 151 -20.96 -10.34 15.11
CA MET A 151 -21.06 -8.92 14.80
C MET A 151 -21.00 -8.64 13.29
N VAL A 152 -20.17 -9.36 12.54
CA VAL A 152 -20.15 -9.26 11.06
C VAL A 152 -21.47 -9.77 10.47
N ALA A 153 -21.95 -10.94 10.91
CA ALA A 153 -23.15 -11.57 10.37
C ALA A 153 -24.44 -10.77 10.64
N GLU A 154 -24.49 -10.04 11.76
CA GLU A 154 -25.63 -9.21 12.17
C GLU A 154 -25.63 -7.80 11.54
N ASN A 155 -24.53 -7.37 10.92
CA ASN A 155 -24.48 -6.07 10.25
C ASN A 155 -25.42 -6.03 9.02
N THR A 156 -26.21 -4.97 8.89
CA THR A 156 -27.27 -4.85 7.88
C THR A 156 -26.72 -4.77 6.46
N PHE A 157 -25.68 -3.98 6.23
CA PHE A 157 -24.97 -3.92 4.95
C PHE A 157 -24.38 -5.29 4.59
N PHE A 158 -23.78 -6.00 5.54
CA PHE A 158 -23.21 -7.33 5.27
C PHE A 158 -24.26 -8.31 4.72
N GLN A 159 -25.49 -8.24 5.22
CA GLN A 159 -26.60 -9.10 4.78
C GLN A 159 -27.04 -8.83 3.34
N THR A 160 -26.75 -7.66 2.77
CA THR A 160 -27.05 -7.35 1.37
C THR A 160 -26.03 -7.97 0.39
N LEU A 161 -24.85 -8.37 0.88
CA LEU A 161 -23.82 -8.99 0.03
C LEU A 161 -24.26 -10.36 -0.49
N PRO A 162 -23.79 -10.81 -1.68
CA PRO A 162 -24.09 -12.14 -2.19
C PRO A 162 -23.72 -13.25 -1.21
N GLU A 163 -24.54 -14.30 -1.07
CA GLU A 163 -24.33 -15.38 -0.08
C GLU A 163 -22.94 -16.00 -0.17
N LYS A 164 -22.46 -16.27 -1.39
CA LYS A 164 -21.11 -16.79 -1.63
C LYS A 164 -20.03 -15.86 -1.08
N ARG A 165 -20.23 -14.54 -1.19
CA ARG A 165 -19.30 -13.54 -0.68
C ARG A 165 -19.34 -13.48 0.84
N ARG A 166 -20.53 -13.49 1.44
CA ARG A 166 -20.71 -13.54 2.89
C ARG A 166 -20.00 -14.73 3.51
N LYS A 167 -20.21 -15.94 2.98
CA LYS A 167 -19.54 -17.17 3.47
C LYS A 167 -18.02 -17.02 3.47
N LYS A 168 -17.46 -16.55 2.34
CA LYS A 168 -16.01 -16.34 2.21
C LYS A 168 -15.47 -15.29 3.19
N LEU A 169 -16.20 -14.22 3.44
CA LEU A 169 -15.79 -13.17 4.38
C LEU A 169 -15.88 -13.63 5.84
N LEU A 170 -16.86 -14.46 6.20
CA LEU A 170 -17.00 -15.04 7.54
C LEU A 170 -15.89 -16.05 7.88
N GLU A 171 -15.20 -16.61 6.88
CA GLU A 171 -13.97 -17.40 7.13
C GLU A 171 -12.83 -16.53 7.69
N GLY A 172 -12.92 -15.20 7.56
CA GLY A 172 -11.90 -14.25 8.03
C GLY A 172 -10.59 -14.27 7.25
N ASN A 173 -10.50 -14.97 6.13
CA ASN A 173 -9.30 -15.00 5.27
C ASN A 173 -9.18 -13.76 4.35
N ASP A 174 -10.22 -12.94 4.26
CA ASP A 174 -10.28 -11.74 3.43
C ASP A 174 -11.03 -10.64 4.19
N MET A 175 -10.53 -9.41 4.13
CA MET A 175 -11.13 -8.26 4.84
C MET A 175 -11.78 -7.24 3.91
N TYR A 176 -11.57 -7.36 2.59
CA TYR A 176 -12.12 -6.42 1.62
C TYR A 176 -13.49 -6.90 1.16
N ILE A 177 -14.52 -6.06 1.20
CA ILE A 177 -15.87 -6.43 0.74
C ILE A 177 -15.84 -6.92 -0.72
N GLU A 178 -15.21 -6.20 -1.64
CA GLU A 178 -15.12 -6.60 -3.06
C GLU A 178 -13.78 -7.28 -3.43
N GLY A 179 -12.90 -7.44 -2.43
CA GLY A 179 -11.60 -8.08 -2.60
C GLY A 179 -10.47 -7.07 -2.78
N ARG A 180 -9.23 -7.51 -2.53
CA ARG A 180 -8.03 -6.66 -2.56
C ARG A 180 -7.85 -5.92 -3.88
N HIS A 181 -8.12 -6.60 -5.00
CA HIS A 181 -7.94 -6.01 -6.32
C HIS A 181 -8.85 -4.78 -6.51
N GLU A 182 -10.13 -4.90 -6.14
CA GLU A 182 -11.09 -3.79 -6.19
C GLU A 182 -10.67 -2.64 -5.27
N ALA A 183 -10.17 -2.94 -4.07
CA ALA A 183 -9.62 -1.93 -3.18
C ALA A 183 -8.42 -1.18 -3.78
N MET A 184 -7.61 -1.84 -4.61
CA MET A 184 -6.50 -1.20 -5.33
C MET A 184 -6.94 -0.39 -6.56
N LEU A 185 -8.15 -0.58 -7.09
CA LEU A 185 -8.65 0.26 -8.19
C LEU A 185 -8.89 1.71 -7.76
N THR A 186 -8.93 1.99 -6.46
CA THR A 186 -8.98 3.35 -5.89
C THR A 186 -7.75 4.21 -6.23
N PHE A 187 -6.66 3.59 -6.70
CA PHE A 187 -5.49 4.28 -7.23
C PHE A 187 -5.65 4.79 -8.67
N GLU A 188 -6.71 4.35 -9.38
CA GLU A 188 -7.05 4.80 -10.74
C GLU A 188 -5.97 4.54 -11.80
N TRP A 189 -5.12 3.54 -11.60
CA TRP A 189 -4.11 3.12 -12.59
C TRP A 189 -4.70 2.32 -13.77
N GLY A 190 -5.97 1.93 -13.67
CA GLY A 190 -6.66 1.04 -14.62
C GLY A 190 -6.52 -0.44 -14.25
N ASP A 191 -7.56 -1.23 -14.53
CA ASP A 191 -7.67 -2.63 -14.10
C ASP A 191 -6.47 -3.48 -14.51
N GLN A 192 -6.13 -3.46 -15.80
CA GLN A 192 -5.05 -4.28 -16.35
C GLN A 192 -3.69 -3.92 -15.74
N LEU A 193 -3.41 -2.63 -15.57
CA LEU A 193 -2.15 -2.16 -15.02
C LEU A 193 -2.03 -2.52 -13.54
N THR A 194 -3.11 -2.36 -12.76
CA THR A 194 -3.16 -2.76 -11.35
C THR A 194 -2.88 -4.26 -11.19
N ARG A 195 -3.51 -5.13 -12.01
CA ARG A 195 -3.24 -6.58 -11.98
C ARG A 195 -1.79 -6.90 -12.35
N GLY A 196 -1.30 -6.29 -13.42
CA GLY A 196 0.06 -6.51 -13.93
C GLY A 196 1.12 -6.11 -12.92
N MET A 197 1.01 -4.90 -12.37
CA MET A 197 1.91 -4.36 -11.36
C MET A 197 1.90 -5.23 -10.10
N TYR A 198 0.72 -5.55 -9.56
CA TYR A 198 0.63 -6.37 -8.34
C TYR A 198 1.24 -7.76 -8.55
N LYS A 199 0.98 -8.39 -9.71
CA LYS A 199 1.60 -9.67 -10.08
C LYS A 199 3.13 -9.55 -10.16
N TYR A 200 3.63 -8.49 -10.80
CA TYR A 200 5.06 -8.26 -10.97
C TYR A 200 5.77 -8.10 -9.62
N LEU A 201 5.28 -7.20 -8.76
CA LEU A 201 5.88 -6.99 -7.44
C LEU A 201 5.75 -8.20 -6.52
N SER A 202 4.66 -8.97 -6.64
CA SER A 202 4.49 -10.20 -5.85
C SER A 202 5.51 -11.29 -6.25
N ASN A 203 5.96 -11.31 -7.52
CA ASN A 203 7.03 -12.23 -7.91
C ASN A 203 8.34 -11.91 -7.19
N GLN A 204 8.63 -10.62 -6.97
CA GLN A 204 9.81 -10.19 -6.21
C GLN A 204 9.69 -10.61 -4.74
N ALA A 205 8.53 -10.37 -4.11
CA ALA A 205 8.28 -10.72 -2.71
C ALA A 205 8.34 -12.21 -2.40
N HIS A 206 7.96 -13.07 -3.34
CA HIS A 206 7.91 -14.52 -3.15
C HIS A 206 9.07 -15.24 -3.82
N SER A 207 10.07 -14.52 -4.35
CA SER A 207 11.18 -15.08 -5.11
C SER A 207 10.70 -16.06 -6.19
N LEU A 208 9.64 -15.71 -6.91
CA LEU A 208 9.07 -16.53 -7.98
C LEU A 208 9.89 -16.37 -9.27
N PRO A 209 9.75 -17.26 -10.27
CA PRO A 209 10.65 -17.28 -11.43
C PRO A 209 10.81 -15.95 -12.18
N MET A 210 9.80 -15.06 -12.21
CA MET A 210 9.97 -13.74 -12.85
C MET A 210 10.98 -12.83 -12.13
N ALA A 211 11.26 -13.07 -10.85
CA ALA A 211 12.22 -12.29 -10.08
C ALA A 211 13.68 -12.59 -10.45
N PHE A 212 14.01 -13.85 -10.80
CA PHE A 212 15.41 -14.26 -10.95
C PHE A 212 15.75 -15.07 -12.21
N SER A 213 14.77 -15.63 -12.94
CA SER A 213 15.06 -16.52 -14.08
C SER A 213 15.83 -15.85 -15.23
N ARG A 214 15.79 -14.52 -15.31
CA ARG A 214 16.49 -13.72 -16.33
C ARG A 214 17.68 -12.94 -15.77
N THR A 215 18.17 -13.31 -14.59
CA THR A 215 19.28 -12.61 -13.92
C THR A 215 20.49 -12.42 -14.83
N ALA A 216 20.97 -13.50 -15.46
CA ALA A 216 22.12 -13.46 -16.36
C ALA A 216 21.81 -12.77 -17.70
N GLN A 217 20.55 -12.75 -18.14
CA GLN A 217 20.14 -12.17 -19.41
C GLN A 217 19.97 -10.65 -19.32
N ASN A 218 19.67 -10.14 -18.12
CA ASN A 218 19.42 -8.74 -17.82
C ASN A 218 20.53 -8.13 -16.95
N ASP A 219 21.62 -8.86 -16.71
CA ASP A 219 22.75 -8.43 -15.89
C ASP A 219 22.34 -7.87 -14.51
N LEU A 220 21.34 -8.46 -13.83
CA LEU A 220 20.71 -7.85 -12.65
C LEU A 220 21.65 -7.59 -11.46
N TYR A 221 22.74 -8.35 -11.36
CA TYR A 221 23.77 -8.17 -10.32
C TYR A 221 25.14 -7.75 -10.89
N ALA A 222 25.14 -7.18 -12.11
CA ALA A 222 26.32 -6.49 -12.61
C ALA A 222 26.49 -5.14 -11.90
N ASN A 223 27.74 -4.66 -11.85
CA ASN A 223 28.02 -3.33 -11.35
C ASN A 223 27.28 -2.30 -12.21
N ASP A 224 26.55 -1.39 -11.56
CA ASP A 224 25.73 -0.36 -12.23
C ASP A 224 24.62 -0.90 -13.16
N SER A 225 24.09 -2.10 -12.87
CA SER A 225 23.07 -2.80 -13.67
C SER A 225 21.86 -1.94 -14.03
N ALA A 226 21.62 -1.73 -15.32
CA ALA A 226 20.44 -1.03 -15.79
C ALA A 226 19.16 -1.86 -15.66
N GLY A 227 19.24 -3.19 -15.78
CA GLY A 227 18.12 -4.08 -15.49
C GLY A 227 17.63 -3.96 -14.04
N ALA A 228 18.55 -3.91 -13.07
CA ALA A 228 18.21 -3.68 -11.67
C ALA A 228 17.55 -2.30 -11.45
N LYS A 229 18.10 -1.26 -12.07
CA LYS A 229 17.57 0.12 -12.01
C LYS A 229 16.15 0.22 -12.57
N VAL A 230 15.85 -0.42 -13.70
CA VAL A 230 14.51 -0.45 -14.27
C VAL A 230 13.52 -1.17 -13.35
N THR A 231 13.91 -2.33 -12.81
CA THR A 231 13.06 -3.08 -11.87
C THR A 231 12.76 -2.27 -10.60
N ALA A 232 13.79 -1.67 -10.00
CA ALA A 232 13.64 -0.81 -8.83
C ALA A 232 12.79 0.44 -9.15
N GLY A 233 13.10 1.13 -10.24
CA GLY A 233 12.41 2.34 -10.70
C GLY A 233 10.92 2.12 -10.93
N PHE A 234 10.54 0.98 -11.52
CA PHE A 234 9.14 0.60 -11.68
C PHE A 234 8.43 0.47 -10.31
N GLY A 235 9.04 -0.19 -9.33
CA GLY A 235 8.47 -0.27 -7.98
C GLY A 235 8.32 1.12 -7.33
N ILE A 236 9.35 1.95 -7.45
CA ILE A 236 9.40 3.30 -6.89
C ILE A 236 8.32 4.20 -7.49
N GLU A 237 8.08 4.12 -8.80
CA GLU A 237 7.05 4.93 -9.49
C GLU A 237 5.65 4.67 -8.91
N PHE A 238 5.25 3.40 -8.76
CA PHE A 238 3.94 3.06 -8.23
C PHE A 238 3.83 3.34 -6.73
N ALA A 239 4.91 3.12 -5.98
CA ALA A 239 4.98 3.47 -4.57
C ALA A 239 4.83 4.99 -4.35
N ARG A 240 5.49 5.81 -5.19
CA ARG A 240 5.32 7.27 -5.21
C ARG A 240 3.88 7.67 -5.48
N LYS A 241 3.27 7.10 -6.52
CA LYS A 241 1.87 7.39 -6.90
C LYS A 241 0.91 7.02 -5.77
N ALA A 242 1.09 5.86 -5.15
CA ALA A 242 0.29 5.43 -4.01
C ALA A 242 0.48 6.37 -2.81
N LEU A 243 1.72 6.69 -2.43
CA LEU A 243 1.97 7.61 -1.32
C LEU A 243 1.38 9.00 -1.55
N GLY A 244 1.48 9.53 -2.77
CA GLY A 244 0.85 10.79 -3.15
C GLY A 244 -0.67 10.75 -3.04
N ARG A 245 -1.30 9.65 -3.48
CA ARG A 245 -2.74 9.42 -3.27
C ARG A 245 -3.09 9.42 -1.78
N GLY A 246 -2.25 8.79 -0.96
CA GLY A 246 -2.38 8.81 0.49
C GLY A 246 -2.29 10.22 1.08
N CYS A 247 -1.34 11.04 0.63
CA CYS A 247 -1.22 12.43 1.09
C CYS A 247 -2.49 13.24 0.79
N VAL A 248 -3.03 13.13 -0.43
CA VAL A 248 -4.26 13.83 -0.81
C VAL A 248 -5.45 13.35 0.03
N HIS A 249 -5.53 12.05 0.30
CA HIS A 249 -6.57 11.49 1.18
C HIS A 249 -6.48 12.07 2.59
N MET A 250 -5.27 12.17 3.15
CA MET A 250 -5.10 12.77 4.48
C MET A 250 -5.47 14.25 4.52
N LEU A 251 -5.14 15.03 3.48
CA LEU A 251 -5.58 16.43 3.37
C LEU A 251 -7.11 16.55 3.29
N TYR A 252 -7.76 15.62 2.60
CA TYR A 252 -9.23 15.56 2.56
C TYR A 252 -9.84 15.26 3.93
N LEU A 253 -9.26 14.31 4.67
CA LEU A 253 -9.72 13.96 6.02
C LEU A 253 -9.50 15.07 7.05
N PHE A 254 -8.44 15.86 6.87
CA PHE A 254 -7.99 16.92 7.77
C PHE A 254 -7.81 18.24 7.02
N PRO A 255 -8.89 18.89 6.56
CA PRO A 255 -8.80 20.06 5.69
C PRO A 255 -8.11 21.26 6.37
N ASP A 256 -8.17 21.35 7.70
CA ASP A 256 -7.45 22.35 8.49
C ASP A 256 -5.92 22.19 8.39
N THR A 257 -5.43 20.99 8.06
CA THR A 257 -4.00 20.74 7.82
C THR A 257 -3.49 21.57 6.64
N GLU A 258 -4.33 21.83 5.64
CA GLU A 258 -3.94 22.65 4.48
C GLU A 258 -3.53 24.07 4.87
N LEU A 259 -4.09 24.60 5.96
CA LEU A 259 -3.74 25.94 6.48
C LEU A 259 -2.37 25.98 7.17
N SER A 260 -1.85 24.81 7.54
CA SER A 260 -0.59 24.64 8.29
C SER A 260 0.57 24.15 7.44
N ILE A 261 0.32 23.81 6.17
CA ILE A 261 1.35 23.43 5.21
C ILE A 261 1.44 24.48 4.09
N ASP A 262 2.57 24.51 3.41
CA ASP A 262 2.78 25.41 2.27
C ASP A 262 1.72 25.17 1.16
N GLU A 263 1.06 26.24 0.71
CA GLU A 263 -0.01 26.19 -0.29
C GLU A 263 0.46 25.59 -1.63
N ILE A 264 1.73 25.83 -2.00
CA ILE A 264 2.33 25.27 -3.21
C ILE A 264 2.42 23.74 -3.08
N VAL A 265 2.81 23.24 -1.90
CA VAL A 265 2.87 21.80 -1.61
C VAL A 265 1.49 21.17 -1.68
N ALA A 266 0.49 21.76 -1.01
CA ALA A 266 -0.88 21.26 -1.02
C ALA A 266 -1.45 21.22 -2.45
N THR A 267 -1.25 22.29 -3.22
CA THR A 267 -1.71 22.41 -4.61
C THR A 267 -1.01 21.40 -5.52
N ALA A 268 0.30 21.23 -5.39
CA ALA A 268 1.08 20.28 -6.18
C ALA A 268 0.63 18.83 -5.93
N LEU A 269 0.36 18.47 -4.66
CA LEU A 269 -0.16 17.16 -4.28
C LEU A 269 -1.52 16.90 -4.94
N LYS A 270 -2.47 17.82 -4.78
CA LYS A 270 -3.81 17.67 -5.35
C LYS A 270 -3.78 17.62 -6.87
N THR A 271 -3.02 18.49 -7.52
CA THR A 271 -2.92 18.52 -8.99
C THR A 271 -2.35 17.22 -9.55
N THR A 272 -1.39 16.60 -8.84
CA THR A 272 -0.68 15.43 -9.35
C THR A 272 -1.34 14.10 -8.95
N TYR A 273 -1.96 14.02 -7.77
CA TYR A 273 -2.38 12.76 -7.16
C TYR A 273 -3.85 12.72 -6.69
N ALA A 274 -4.62 13.79 -6.90
CA ALA A 274 -6.07 13.72 -6.69
C ALA A 274 -6.71 12.72 -7.67
N PRO A 275 -7.82 12.07 -7.28
CA PRO A 275 -8.53 11.20 -8.20
C PRO A 275 -9.10 12.04 -9.34
N VAL A 276 -9.20 11.46 -10.52
CA VAL A 276 -9.84 12.07 -11.68
C VAL A 276 -11.35 12.08 -11.41
N LYS A 277 -11.81 13.06 -10.61
CA LYS A 277 -13.20 13.30 -10.15
C LYS A 277 -14.14 12.09 -10.35
N ARG A 278 -14.53 11.41 -9.27
CA ARG A 278 -15.84 10.75 -9.26
C ARG A 278 -16.86 11.84 -9.59
N ALA A 279 -17.48 11.75 -10.77
CA ALA A 279 -18.63 12.58 -11.08
C ALA A 279 -19.58 12.40 -9.90
N THR A 280 -19.81 13.48 -9.16
CA THR A 280 -20.89 13.55 -8.19
C THR A 280 -22.13 13.13 -8.96
N ALA A 281 -22.65 11.93 -8.70
CA ALA A 281 -24.00 11.60 -9.05
C ALA A 281 -24.86 12.56 -8.23
N SER A 282 -25.20 13.70 -8.84
CA SER A 282 -26.29 14.54 -8.40
C SER A 282 -27.51 13.64 -8.34
N THR A 283 -27.97 13.41 -7.11
CA THR A 283 -29.30 12.90 -6.84
C THR A 283 -30.25 14.00 -7.25
N ASP A 284 -30.81 13.86 -8.46
CA ASP A 284 -32.14 14.36 -8.79
C ASP A 284 -33.15 13.26 -8.47
#